data_AF-A0A7X9ECM5-F1
#
_entry.id   AF-A0A7X9ECM5-F1
#
_cell.length_a   1.000
_cell.length_b   1.000
_cell.length_c   1.000
_cell.angle_alpha   90.00
_cell.angle_beta   90.00
_cell.angle_gamma   90.00
#
_symmetry.space_group_name_H-M   'P 1'
#
loop_
_entity.id
_entity.type
_entity.pdbx_description
1 polymer ?
#
loop_
_entity_poly.entity_id
_entity_poly.type
_entity_poly.pdbx_seq_one_letter_code
_entity_poly.pdbx_strand_id
1 'polypeptide(L)'
;RGYNKARNYIDTNPIFCHKVKRISLPIRKVSYDDYVLAKKQIEELKSKFTPENPMKGADLVAAFEPIGVIERWDLQNIRYNYEFDMHILRIGNISIATNPFELFCEYGMRIKARTKSEQTFIVQLANGQGGYLPIKAAIEGGSYSSKPASTMCGPDGGDLLVEKTVAAIDELWQD
;
A
#
# COMPACT_ATOMS: atom_id res chain seq x y z
N ARG A 1 24.35 -17.18 -13.65
CA ARG A 1 24.16 -16.64 -15.03
C ARG A 1 24.30 -15.12 -15.10
N GLY A 2 23.65 -14.33 -14.23
CA GLY A 2 23.78 -12.85 -14.22
C GLY A 2 25.21 -12.33 -14.00
N TYR A 3 25.92 -12.87 -13.00
CA TYR A 3 27.31 -12.47 -12.68
C TYR A 3 28.27 -12.53 -13.89
N ASN A 4 28.26 -13.64 -14.64
CA ASN A 4 29.17 -13.84 -15.78
C ASN A 4 28.89 -12.86 -16.94
N LYS A 5 27.64 -12.42 -17.12
CA LYS A 5 27.28 -11.39 -18.12
C LYS A 5 27.66 -9.98 -17.61
N ALA A 6 27.33 -9.67 -16.36
CA ALA A 6 27.55 -8.34 -15.78
C ALA A 6 29.03 -7.97 -15.67
N ARG A 7 29.93 -8.93 -15.40
CA ARG A 7 31.37 -8.66 -15.28
C ARG A 7 32.00 -8.06 -16.54
N ASN A 8 31.42 -8.32 -17.71
CA ASN A 8 31.96 -7.91 -19.01
C ASN A 8 31.12 -6.82 -19.70
N TYR A 9 30.10 -6.28 -19.02
CA TYR A 9 29.20 -5.27 -19.59
C TYR A 9 28.94 -4.16 -18.56
N ILE A 10 29.41 -2.96 -18.88
CA ILE A 10 29.16 -1.73 -18.12
C ILE A 10 28.63 -0.71 -19.12
N ASP A 11 27.43 -0.19 -18.86
CA ASP A 11 26.92 0.98 -19.54
C ASP A 11 27.32 2.22 -18.74
N THR A 12 28.21 3.05 -19.29
CA THR A 12 28.73 4.25 -18.64
C THR A 12 27.93 5.51 -18.96
N ASN A 13 26.95 5.43 -19.86
CA ASN A 13 26.08 6.56 -20.19
C ASN A 13 24.63 6.08 -20.44
N PRO A 14 24.01 5.43 -19.44
CA PRO A 14 22.65 4.92 -19.59
C PRO A 14 21.66 6.07 -19.74
N ILE A 15 20.57 5.83 -20.47
CA ILE A 15 19.42 6.74 -20.47
C ILE A 15 18.97 6.94 -19.03
N PHE A 16 18.97 8.19 -18.56
CA PHE A 16 18.46 8.54 -17.26
C PHE A 16 17.25 9.46 -17.40
N CYS A 17 16.12 9.03 -16.86
CA CYS A 17 14.93 9.87 -16.76
C CYS A 17 14.34 9.74 -15.36
N HIS A 18 13.86 10.85 -14.80
CA HIS A 18 13.13 10.86 -13.54
C HIS A 18 11.88 11.72 -13.69
N LYS A 19 10.75 11.17 -13.29
CA LYS A 19 9.48 11.89 -13.17
C LYS A 19 8.90 11.67 -11.78
N VAL A 20 8.20 12.68 -11.29
CA VAL A 20 7.37 12.59 -10.08
C VAL A 20 5.92 12.74 -10.51
N LYS A 21 5.05 11.84 -10.03
CA LYS A 21 3.62 11.89 -10.26
C LYS A 21 2.92 11.99 -8.91
N ARG A 22 2.10 13.03 -8.73
CA ARG A 22 1.16 13.10 -7.61
C ARG A 22 0.06 12.06 -7.86
N ILE A 23 -0.06 11.10 -6.95
CA ILE A 23 -1.07 10.06 -7.00
C ILE A 23 -2.13 10.35 -5.95
N SER A 24 -3.39 10.12 -6.30
CA SER A 24 -4.55 10.25 -5.43
C SER A 24 -5.36 8.96 -5.57
N LEU A 25 -5.51 8.21 -4.48
CA LEU A 25 -6.24 6.94 -4.42
C LEU A 25 -7.40 7.06 -3.43
N PRO A 26 -8.57 6.45 -3.71
CA PRO A 26 -9.66 6.44 -2.75
C PRO A 26 -9.24 5.72 -1.47
N ILE A 27 -9.54 6.32 -0.32
CA ILE A 27 -9.36 5.59 0.94
C ILE A 27 -10.38 4.46 1.02
N ARG A 28 -10.00 3.39 1.72
CA ARG A 28 -10.97 2.36 2.09
C ARG A 28 -12.03 2.98 3.02
N LYS A 29 -13.26 2.50 2.94
CA LYS A 29 -14.35 2.88 3.86
C LYS A 29 -14.80 1.69 4.70
N VAL A 30 -15.38 1.98 5.85
CA VAL A 30 -16.11 1.04 6.71
C VAL A 30 -17.57 1.49 6.83
N SER A 31 -18.46 0.55 7.13
CA SER A 31 -19.88 0.84 7.31
C SER A 31 -20.14 1.48 8.68
N TYR A 32 -21.30 2.12 8.82
CA TYR A 32 -21.73 2.66 10.12
C TYR A 32 -21.96 1.53 11.14
N ASP A 33 -22.45 0.38 10.69
CA ASP A 33 -22.67 -0.79 11.54
C ASP A 33 -21.33 -1.33 12.07
N ASP A 34 -20.29 -1.41 11.23
CA ASP A 34 -18.94 -1.78 11.66
C ASP A 34 -18.40 -0.81 12.72
N TYR A 35 -18.63 0.50 12.52
CA TYR A 35 -18.24 1.53 13.47
C TYR A 35 -18.92 1.39 14.83
N VAL A 36 -20.24 1.20 14.84
CA VAL A 36 -21.02 1.01 16.07
C VAL A 36 -20.58 -0.26 16.79
N LEU A 37 -20.37 -1.35 16.05
CA LEU A 37 -19.86 -2.61 16.59
C LEU A 37 -18.47 -2.43 17.22
N ALA A 38 -17.55 -1.79 16.51
CA ALA A 38 -16.19 -1.53 16.99
C ALA A 38 -16.18 -0.67 18.27
N LYS A 39 -17.05 0.36 18.33
CA LYS A 39 -17.23 1.16 19.55
C LYS A 39 -17.70 0.31 20.73
N LYS A 40 -18.69 -0.54 20.51
CA LYS A 40 -19.18 -1.46 21.55
C LYS A 40 -18.07 -2.38 22.05
N GLN A 41 -17.28 -2.97 21.15
CA GLN A 41 -16.17 -3.84 21.50
C GLN A 41 -15.12 -3.13 22.36
N ILE A 42 -14.81 -1.86 22.05
CA ILE A 42 -13.87 -1.06 22.84
C ILE A 42 -14.42 -0.71 24.22
N GLU A 43 -15.69 -0.35 24.34
CA GLU A 43 -16.29 -0.08 25.66
C GLU A 43 -16.36 -1.34 26.54
N GLU A 44 -16.73 -2.48 25.95
CA GLU A 44 -16.69 -3.78 26.63
C GLU A 44 -15.27 -4.15 27.06
N LEU A 45 -14.27 -3.91 26.20
CA LEU A 45 -12.87 -4.16 26.52
C LEU A 45 -12.40 -3.28 27.68
N LYS A 46 -12.65 -1.96 27.62
CA LYS A 46 -12.30 -1.02 28.70
C LYS A 46 -12.90 -1.41 30.05
N SER A 47 -14.14 -1.90 30.07
CA SER A 47 -14.84 -2.28 31.30
C SER A 47 -14.15 -3.39 32.12
N LYS A 48 -13.21 -4.12 31.51
CA LYS A 48 -12.47 -5.22 32.14
C LYS A 48 -11.22 -4.78 32.91
N PHE A 49 -10.81 -3.52 32.78
CA PHE A 49 -9.53 -3.04 33.31
C PHE A 49 -9.75 -1.97 34.38
N THR A 50 -8.92 -2.05 35.42
CA THR A 50 -8.85 -1.08 36.53
C THR A 50 -7.37 -0.77 36.80
N PRO A 51 -7.03 0.23 37.64
CA PRO A 51 -5.64 0.46 38.03
C PRO A 51 -4.96 -0.79 38.62
N GLU A 52 -5.71 -1.64 39.32
CA GLU A 52 -5.25 -2.90 39.94
C GLU A 52 -5.21 -4.07 38.96
N ASN A 53 -5.92 -3.98 37.83
CA ASN A 53 -5.91 -4.97 36.74
C ASN A 53 -5.66 -4.26 35.40
N PRO A 54 -4.42 -3.81 35.13
CA PRO A 54 -4.09 -3.10 33.91
C PRO A 54 -4.11 -4.02 32.67
N MET A 55 -4.30 -3.41 31.50
CA MET A 55 -4.19 -4.10 30.21
C MET A 55 -2.83 -4.77 30.04
N LYS A 56 -2.83 -5.94 29.39
CA LYS A 56 -1.63 -6.69 28.99
C LYS A 56 -1.49 -6.64 27.47
N GLY A 57 -0.37 -7.16 26.96
CA GLY A 57 -0.09 -7.14 25.51
C GLY A 57 -1.20 -7.78 24.66
N ALA A 58 -1.80 -8.88 25.12
CA ALA A 58 -2.90 -9.52 24.40
C ALA A 58 -4.15 -8.63 24.29
N ASP A 59 -4.42 -7.80 25.30
CA ASP A 59 -5.55 -6.88 25.32
C ASP A 59 -5.34 -5.73 24.32
N LEU A 60 -4.10 -5.24 24.21
CA LEU A 60 -3.71 -4.24 23.21
C LEU A 60 -3.86 -4.77 21.79
N VAL A 61 -3.46 -6.03 21.55
CA VAL A 61 -3.64 -6.70 20.25
C VAL A 61 -5.13 -6.86 19.93
N ALA A 62 -5.95 -7.24 20.91
CA ALA A 62 -7.39 -7.36 20.73
C ALA A 62 -8.07 -6.00 20.44
N ALA A 63 -7.53 -4.91 20.96
CA ALA A 63 -8.03 -3.56 20.71
C ALA A 63 -7.68 -3.02 19.31
N PHE A 64 -6.65 -3.57 18.66
CA PHE A 64 -6.10 -3.02 17.43
C PHE A 64 -7.11 -2.92 16.29
N GLU A 65 -7.82 -4.01 15.98
CA GLU A 65 -8.77 -4.02 14.86
C GLU A 65 -9.98 -3.09 15.11
N PRO A 66 -10.65 -3.13 16.28
CA PRO A 66 -11.74 -2.20 16.58
C PRO A 66 -11.30 -0.73 16.60
N ILE A 67 -10.13 -0.41 17.18
CA ILE A 67 -9.58 0.96 17.13
C ILE A 67 -9.38 1.40 15.69
N GLY A 68 -8.75 0.56 14.86
CA GLY A 68 -8.52 0.90 13.47
C GLY A 68 -9.80 1.06 12.64
N VAL A 69 -10.89 0.36 12.96
CA VAL A 69 -12.21 0.59 12.35
C VAL A 69 -12.80 1.94 12.77
N ILE A 70 -12.68 2.31 14.05
CA ILE A 70 -13.12 3.62 14.55
C ILE A 70 -12.34 4.75 13.89
N GLU A 71 -11.01 4.67 13.86
CA GLU A 71 -10.14 5.65 13.22
C GLU A 71 -10.43 5.76 11.72
N ARG A 72 -10.72 4.64 11.05
CA ARG A 72 -11.11 4.60 9.65
C ARG A 72 -12.42 5.34 9.40
N TRP A 73 -13.42 5.13 10.25
CA TRP A 73 -14.70 5.84 10.19
C TRP A 73 -14.52 7.35 10.38
N ASP A 74 -13.71 7.75 11.36
CA ASP A 74 -13.48 9.17 11.60
C ASP A 74 -12.72 9.81 10.42
N LEU A 75 -11.71 9.12 9.87
CA LEU A 75 -10.94 9.58 8.71
C LEU A 75 -11.82 9.74 7.46
N GLN A 76 -12.71 8.78 7.17
CA GLN A 76 -13.52 8.84 5.94
C GLN A 76 -14.58 9.94 5.93
N ASN A 77 -14.88 10.54 7.08
CA ASN A 77 -15.78 11.68 7.19
C ASN A 77 -15.07 13.03 6.97
N ILE A 78 -13.73 13.05 6.94
CA ILE A 78 -12.95 14.29 6.73
C ILE A 78 -12.06 14.24 5.48
N ARG A 79 -11.79 13.05 4.94
CA ARG A 79 -10.90 12.85 3.79
C ARG A 79 -11.43 11.74 2.89
N TYR A 80 -11.36 11.94 1.57
CA TYR A 80 -11.82 10.95 0.59
C TYR A 80 -10.68 10.20 -0.11
N ASN A 81 -9.54 10.87 -0.33
CA ASN A 81 -8.41 10.28 -1.05
C ASN A 81 -7.13 10.29 -0.22
N TYR A 82 -6.33 9.23 -0.31
CA TYR A 82 -4.95 9.21 0.14
C TYR A 82 -4.03 9.65 -1.00
N GLU A 83 -3.17 10.62 -0.72
CA GLU A 83 -2.33 11.26 -1.74
C GLU A 83 -0.85 11.14 -1.38
N PHE A 84 -0.01 10.91 -2.38
CA PHE A 84 1.43 10.75 -2.22
C PHE A 84 2.18 11.05 -3.53
N ASP A 85 3.50 11.21 -3.44
CA ASP A 85 4.37 11.40 -4.59
C ASP A 85 5.02 10.08 -5.00
N MET A 86 4.66 9.60 -6.19
CA MET A 86 5.28 8.45 -6.85
C MET A 86 6.47 8.92 -7.66
N HIS A 87 7.66 8.38 -7.38
CA HIS A 87 8.85 8.60 -8.18
C HIS A 87 8.97 7.47 -9.19
N ILE A 88 9.21 7.83 -10.45
CA ILE A 88 9.43 6.89 -11.54
C ILE A 88 10.75 7.24 -12.19
N LEU A 89 11.67 6.27 -12.22
CA LEU A 89 12.98 6.41 -12.81
C LEU A 89 13.16 5.40 -13.94
N ARG A 90 13.85 5.83 -15.00
CA ARG A 90 14.43 4.97 -16.02
C ARG A 90 15.94 5.07 -15.93
N ILE A 91 16.61 3.92 -15.91
CA ILE A 91 18.06 3.81 -15.99
C ILE A 91 18.37 2.77 -17.07
N GLY A 92 18.77 3.22 -18.26
CA GLY A 92 18.96 2.36 -19.42
C GLY A 92 17.67 1.65 -19.84
N ASN A 93 17.63 0.33 -19.67
CA ASN A 93 16.48 -0.54 -19.97
C ASN A 93 15.64 -0.91 -18.73
N ILE A 94 16.02 -0.48 -17.52
CA ILE A 94 15.26 -0.76 -16.29
C ILE A 94 14.39 0.42 -15.86
N SER A 95 13.31 0.11 -15.15
CA SER A 95 12.47 1.10 -14.47
C SER A 95 12.43 0.86 -12.96
N ILE A 96 12.25 1.94 -12.20
CA ILE A 96 12.03 1.93 -10.75
C ILE A 96 10.80 2.78 -10.46
N ALA A 97 9.83 2.25 -9.71
CA ALA A 97 8.66 2.98 -9.25
C ALA A 97 8.48 2.86 -7.74
N THR A 98 8.27 3.99 -7.06
CA THR A 98 8.07 4.03 -5.60
C THR A 98 6.58 4.03 -5.21
N ASN A 99 6.24 3.46 -4.06
CA ASN A 99 4.90 3.58 -3.47
C ASN A 99 4.95 3.45 -1.94
N PRO A 100 3.95 3.99 -1.21
CA PRO A 100 3.96 4.05 0.25
C PRO A 100 3.36 2.80 0.93
N PHE A 101 3.01 1.77 0.16
CA PHE A 101 2.27 0.61 0.65
C PHE A 101 3.16 -0.63 0.78
N GLU A 102 2.75 -1.54 1.66
CA GLU A 102 3.14 -2.95 1.64
C GLU A 102 2.22 -3.69 0.66
N LEU A 103 2.70 -3.93 -0.56
CA LEU A 103 1.89 -4.52 -1.61
C LEU A 103 1.89 -6.04 -1.53
N PHE A 104 0.72 -6.64 -1.74
CA PHE A 104 0.62 -8.05 -2.08
C PHE A 104 1.34 -8.34 -3.41
N CYS A 105 1.94 -9.52 -3.52
CA CYS A 105 2.78 -9.90 -4.67
C CYS A 105 2.06 -9.72 -6.01
N GLU A 106 0.74 -9.95 -6.04
CA GLU A 106 -0.09 -9.81 -7.24
C GLU A 106 0.06 -8.43 -7.90
N TYR A 107 -0.01 -7.34 -7.14
CA TYR A 107 0.12 -5.98 -7.70
C TYR A 107 1.49 -5.78 -8.36
N GLY A 108 2.56 -6.22 -7.69
CA GLY A 108 3.92 -6.16 -8.24
C GLY A 108 4.08 -6.99 -9.51
N MET A 109 3.45 -8.17 -9.57
CA MET A 109 3.45 -9.02 -10.77
C MET A 109 2.66 -8.38 -11.92
N ARG A 110 1.48 -7.82 -11.64
CA ARG A 110 0.65 -7.12 -12.63
C ARG A 110 1.39 -5.95 -13.26
N ILE A 111 2.10 -5.14 -12.46
CA ILE A 111 2.91 -4.03 -12.97
C ILE A 111 4.05 -4.58 -13.84
N LYS A 112 4.87 -5.48 -13.31
CA LYS A 112 6.04 -6.04 -14.01
C LYS A 112 5.67 -6.71 -15.34
N ALA A 113 4.53 -7.39 -15.40
CA ALA A 113 4.07 -8.07 -16.61
C ALA A 113 3.60 -7.13 -17.72
N ARG A 114 3.34 -5.85 -17.40
CA ARG A 114 2.69 -4.90 -18.32
C ARG A 114 3.58 -3.72 -18.72
N THR A 115 4.66 -3.46 -17.99
CA THR A 115 5.58 -2.36 -18.27
C THR A 115 6.53 -2.68 -19.42
N LYS A 116 6.90 -1.66 -20.21
CA LYS A 116 7.85 -1.79 -21.34
C LYS A 116 9.31 -2.07 -20.94
N SER A 117 9.71 -1.76 -19.72
CA SER A 117 11.08 -1.98 -19.24
C SER A 117 11.43 -3.47 -19.15
N GLU A 118 12.69 -3.82 -19.42
CA GLU A 118 13.17 -5.20 -19.32
C GLU A 118 13.12 -5.71 -17.87
N GLN A 119 13.40 -4.82 -16.92
CA GLN A 119 13.24 -5.08 -15.50
C GLN A 119 12.58 -3.90 -14.81
N THR A 120 11.64 -4.20 -13.91
CA THR A 120 10.89 -3.20 -13.16
C THR A 120 11.05 -3.47 -11.67
N PHE A 121 11.60 -2.49 -10.95
CA PHE A 121 11.74 -2.52 -9.50
C PHE A 121 10.61 -1.72 -8.85
N ILE A 122 9.83 -2.37 -8.00
CA ILE A 122 8.77 -1.73 -7.23
C ILE A 122 9.31 -1.50 -5.82
N VAL A 123 9.62 -0.25 -5.49
CA VAL A 123 10.14 0.16 -4.19
C VAL A 123 8.96 0.53 -3.31
N GLN A 124 8.74 -0.26 -2.28
CA GLN A 124 7.63 -0.10 -1.32
C GLN A 124 8.06 0.73 -0.12
N LEU A 125 7.10 1.11 0.73
CA LEU A 125 7.34 1.88 1.95
C LEU A 125 8.10 3.20 1.71
N ALA A 126 7.87 3.82 0.55
CA ALA A 126 8.52 5.05 0.14
C ALA A 126 7.50 6.18 -0.01
N ASN A 127 7.90 7.39 0.41
CA ASN A 127 7.14 8.63 0.23
C ASN A 127 5.73 8.64 0.85
N GLY A 128 5.55 7.92 1.96
CA GLY A 128 4.31 7.90 2.72
C GLY A 128 4.21 6.68 3.64
N GLN A 129 3.06 6.57 4.30
CA GLN A 129 2.70 5.48 5.20
C GLN A 129 1.29 4.99 4.83
N GLY A 130 1.21 4.08 3.85
CA GLY A 130 -0.05 3.55 3.34
C GLY A 130 -0.52 2.26 4.02
N GLY A 131 0.35 1.63 4.80
CA GLY A 131 0.11 0.28 5.34
C GLY A 131 -0.01 -0.77 4.23
N TYR A 132 -0.73 -1.85 4.51
CA TYR A 132 -1.03 -2.86 3.51
C TYR A 132 -2.02 -2.34 2.46
N LEU A 133 -1.83 -2.75 1.21
CA LEU A 133 -2.82 -2.54 0.15
C LEU A 133 -3.42 -3.89 -0.23
N PRO A 134 -4.63 -4.22 0.21
CA PRO A 134 -5.18 -5.56 0.06
C PRO A 134 -5.67 -5.79 -1.36
N ILE A 135 -5.51 -7.02 -1.84
CA ILE A 135 -6.26 -7.55 -2.99
C ILE A 135 -7.62 -8.07 -2.52
N LYS A 136 -8.58 -8.20 -3.44
CA LYS A 136 -9.93 -8.70 -3.14
C LYS A 136 -9.88 -10.08 -2.45
N ALA A 137 -9.07 -11.00 -2.98
CA ALA A 137 -8.91 -12.34 -2.41
C ALA A 137 -8.36 -12.33 -0.97
N ALA A 138 -7.52 -11.35 -0.61
CA ALA A 138 -7.01 -11.22 0.75
C ALA A 138 -8.10 -10.76 1.72
N ILE A 139 -8.98 -9.85 1.28
CA ILE A 139 -10.16 -9.43 2.06
C ILE A 139 -11.08 -10.63 2.29
N GLU A 140 -11.39 -11.39 1.24
CA GLU A 140 -12.22 -12.60 1.33
C GLU A 140 -11.58 -13.67 2.23
N GLY A 141 -10.25 -13.78 2.20
CA GLY A 141 -9.47 -14.66 3.08
C GLY A 141 -9.30 -14.17 4.52
N GLY A 142 -9.67 -12.92 4.82
CA GLY A 142 -9.67 -12.37 6.18
C GLY A 142 -8.29 -12.22 6.84
N SER A 143 -7.21 -12.07 6.06
CA SER A 143 -5.86 -11.91 6.63
C SER A 143 -5.74 -10.64 7.48
N TYR A 144 -4.81 -10.63 8.43
CA TYR A 144 -4.51 -9.42 9.21
C TYR A 144 -4.21 -8.21 8.29
N SER A 145 -3.39 -8.43 7.26
CA SER A 145 -3.04 -7.44 6.23
C SER A 145 -4.19 -7.00 5.33
N SER A 146 -5.41 -7.53 5.52
CA SER A 146 -6.61 -7.14 4.77
C SER A 146 -7.67 -6.44 5.62
N LYS A 147 -7.40 -6.19 6.90
CA LYS A 147 -8.34 -5.53 7.81
C LYS A 147 -8.31 -4.00 7.64
N PRO A 148 -9.44 -3.28 7.84
CA PRO A 148 -9.46 -1.81 7.77
C PRO A 148 -8.40 -1.12 8.65
N ALA A 149 -8.08 -1.72 9.80
CA ALA A 149 -7.06 -1.25 10.72
C ALA A 149 -5.63 -1.25 10.13
N SER A 150 -5.38 -2.08 9.12
CA SER A 150 -4.06 -2.27 8.51
C SER A 150 -3.97 -1.70 7.08
N THR A 151 -5.08 -1.19 6.53
CA THR A 151 -5.18 -0.84 5.10
C THR A 151 -5.70 0.57 4.87
N MET A 152 -4.89 1.46 4.30
CA MET A 152 -5.32 2.83 3.98
C MET A 152 -6.27 2.91 2.80
N CYS A 153 -5.99 2.14 1.75
CA CYS A 153 -6.79 2.08 0.52
C CYS A 153 -7.34 0.66 0.33
N GLY A 154 -8.41 0.52 -0.45
CA GLY A 154 -9.01 -0.77 -0.79
C GLY A 154 -8.45 -1.38 -2.07
N PRO A 155 -8.99 -2.53 -2.53
CA PRO A 155 -8.60 -3.16 -3.78
C PRO A 155 -8.81 -2.26 -5.01
N ASP A 156 -9.84 -1.41 -4.97
CA ASP A 156 -10.09 -0.37 -5.96
C ASP A 156 -8.93 0.63 -6.08
N GLY A 157 -8.38 1.06 -4.94
CA GLY A 157 -7.16 1.87 -4.89
C GLY A 157 -5.93 1.10 -5.39
N GLY A 158 -5.86 -0.21 -5.14
CA GLY A 158 -4.80 -1.08 -5.65
C GLY A 158 -4.81 -1.25 -7.16
N ASP A 159 -5.99 -1.48 -7.74
CA ASP A 159 -6.17 -1.53 -9.19
C ASP A 159 -5.75 -0.20 -9.84
N LEU A 160 -6.20 0.91 -9.27
CA LEU A 160 -5.84 2.24 -9.77
C LEU A 160 -4.33 2.52 -9.64
N LEU A 161 -3.70 2.06 -8.56
CA LEU A 161 -2.25 2.16 -8.37
C LEU A 161 -1.50 1.44 -9.51
N VAL A 162 -1.89 0.20 -9.82
CA VAL A 162 -1.29 -0.57 -10.92
C VAL A 162 -1.39 0.19 -12.24
N GLU A 163 -2.57 0.67 -12.60
CA GLU A 163 -2.77 1.39 -13.87
C GLU A 163 -1.91 2.65 -13.94
N LYS A 164 -1.88 3.43 -12.86
CA LYS A 164 -1.08 4.66 -12.79
C LYS A 164 0.42 4.39 -12.84
N THR A 165 0.89 3.32 -12.19
CA THR A 165 2.31 2.95 -12.23
C THR A 165 2.74 2.48 -13.62
N VAL A 166 1.94 1.62 -14.27
CA VAL A 166 2.24 1.14 -15.63
C VAL A 166 2.30 2.32 -16.61
N ALA A 167 1.28 3.18 -16.60
CA ALA A 167 1.24 4.36 -17.46
C ALA A 167 2.44 5.29 -17.23
N ALA A 168 2.77 5.57 -15.97
CA ALA A 168 3.89 6.47 -15.64
C ALA A 168 5.27 5.89 -16.02
N ILE A 169 5.45 4.57 -15.96
CA ILE A 169 6.65 3.91 -16.48
C ILE A 169 6.70 4.01 -18.00
N ASP A 170 5.61 3.67 -18.69
CA ASP A 170 5.58 3.65 -20.15
C ASP A 170 5.79 5.02 -20.78
N GLU A 171 5.42 6.10 -20.09
CA GLU A 171 5.76 7.49 -20.44
C GLU A 171 7.28 7.78 -20.50
N LEU A 172 8.14 6.95 -19.89
CA LEU A 172 9.59 7.08 -19.99
C LEU A 172 10.17 6.33 -21.21
N TRP A 173 9.32 5.63 -21.97
CA TRP A 173 9.62 4.88 -23.20
C TRP A 173 8.82 5.39 -24.40
N GLN A 174 8.29 6.61 -24.32
CA GLN A 174 7.81 7.33 -25.50
C GLN A 174 8.91 8.29 -25.93
N ASP A 175 9.35 8.16 -27.18
CA ASP A 175 10.36 9.02 -27.80
C ASP A 175 9.84 10.45 -27.99
#